data_AF-A0AA35J501-F1
#
_entry.id   AF-A0AA35J501-F1
#
_cell.length_a   1.000
_cell.length_b   1.000
_cell.length_c   1.000
_cell.angle_alpha   90.00
_cell.angle_beta   90.00
_cell.angle_gamma   90.00
#
_symmetry.space_group_name_H-M   'P 1'
#
loop_
_entity.id
_entity.type
_entity.pdbx_description
1 polymer ?
#
loop_
_entity_poly.entity_id
_entity_poly.type
_entity_poly.pdbx_seq_one_letter_code
_entity_poly.pdbx_strand_id
1 'polypeptide(L)'
;MNSGGKTVMNKNSAGSVSETGVGPTQEDTPRDVRLLHLLLASQSIHQYEDQVPLQLMDFAHRYTQGVLKDALVYNDYAGSGNAAGSSLGVEDIRLAIAARTQYQFKPTAPKELMLQLAAERNKKALPQVMGTWGVRLPPEKYCLTAKEWDIEDPKSA
;
A
#
# COMPACT_ATOMS: atom_id res chain seq x y z
N MET A 1 -34.25 62.68 3.94
CA MET A 1 -34.88 62.64 2.60
C MET A 1 -33.77 62.61 1.58
N ASN A 2 -33.53 61.44 0.96
CA ASN A 2 -33.73 61.16 -0.48
C ASN A 2 -32.68 61.88 -1.35
N SER A 3 -31.95 61.29 -2.30
CA SER A 3 -31.91 59.96 -2.91
C SER A 3 -30.83 59.99 -4.00
N GLY A 4 -30.12 58.87 -4.20
CA GLY A 4 -29.87 58.23 -5.51
C GLY A 4 -29.10 58.96 -6.62
N GLY A 5 -28.00 58.34 -7.07
CA GLY A 5 -27.39 58.60 -8.38
C GLY A 5 -26.15 57.77 -8.64
N LYS A 6 -26.31 56.59 -9.26
CA LYS A 6 -25.25 55.67 -9.74
C LYS A 6 -24.41 56.34 -10.83
N THR A 7 -23.10 56.06 -10.90
CA THR A 7 -22.39 55.87 -12.17
C THR A 7 -21.24 54.87 -11.98
N VAL A 8 -21.29 53.88 -12.86
CA VAL A 8 -20.43 52.71 -13.01
C VAL A 8 -19.21 53.13 -13.84
N MET A 9 -18.00 52.81 -13.39
CA MET A 9 -16.86 52.66 -14.30
C MET A 9 -15.98 51.48 -13.84
N ASN A 10 -16.39 50.34 -14.37
CA ASN A 10 -15.69 49.08 -14.43
C ASN A 10 -14.43 49.23 -15.30
N LYS A 11 -13.25 49.00 -14.73
CA LYS A 11 -12.04 48.67 -15.50
C LYS A 11 -11.57 47.27 -15.10
N ASN A 12 -12.25 46.27 -15.65
CA ASN A 12 -11.72 44.93 -15.77
C ASN A 12 -10.53 44.97 -16.73
N SER A 13 -9.34 44.70 -16.22
CA SER A 13 -8.24 44.15 -17.01
C SER A 13 -8.02 42.72 -16.52
N ALA A 14 -8.91 41.83 -16.93
CA ALA A 14 -8.67 40.41 -16.85
C ALA A 14 -7.67 40.05 -17.96
N GLY A 15 -6.48 39.62 -17.55
CA GLY A 15 -5.51 39.02 -18.44
C GLY A 15 -6.14 37.84 -19.18
N SER A 16 -5.87 37.78 -20.47
CA SER A 16 -6.28 36.71 -21.37
C SER A 16 -5.75 35.37 -20.87
N VAL A 17 -6.62 34.54 -20.30
CA VAL A 17 -6.36 33.10 -20.15
C VAL A 17 -6.89 32.43 -21.40
N SER A 18 -5.96 31.89 -22.19
CA SER A 18 -6.22 31.10 -23.39
C SER A 18 -7.01 29.83 -23.05
N GLU A 19 -8.14 29.66 -23.72
CA GLU A 19 -8.88 28.40 -23.81
C GLU A 19 -7.99 27.31 -24.41
N THR A 20 -7.77 26.25 -23.64
CA THR A 20 -7.44 24.92 -24.17
C THR A 20 -8.15 23.88 -23.32
N GLY A 21 -9.11 23.19 -23.92
CA GLY A 21 -9.58 21.86 -23.51
C GLY A 21 -10.53 21.83 -22.31
N VAL A 22 -11.82 21.63 -22.57
CA VAL A 22 -12.81 21.21 -21.57
C VAL A 22 -12.47 19.79 -21.10
N GLY A 23 -11.73 19.69 -20.00
CA GLY A 23 -11.72 18.52 -19.11
C GLY A 23 -12.77 18.71 -18.01
N PRO A 24 -13.25 17.63 -17.37
CA PRO A 24 -14.35 17.70 -16.40
C PRO A 24 -14.02 18.71 -15.28
N THR A 25 -15.03 19.48 -14.89
CA THR A 25 -14.97 20.54 -13.90
C THR A 25 -14.27 20.06 -12.62
N GLN A 26 -13.17 20.72 -12.24
CA GLN A 26 -12.36 20.47 -11.04
C GLN A 26 -13.13 20.50 -9.70
N GLU A 27 -14.41 20.90 -9.72
CA GLU A 27 -15.31 20.97 -8.55
C GLU A 27 -15.99 19.63 -8.21
N ASP A 28 -16.05 18.65 -9.13
CA ASP A 28 -16.82 17.42 -8.93
C ASP A 28 -15.99 16.25 -8.37
N THR A 29 -14.68 16.46 -8.18
CA THR A 29 -13.77 15.42 -7.64
C THR A 29 -13.70 15.52 -6.10
N PRO A 30 -13.91 14.42 -5.35
CA PRO A 30 -13.83 14.42 -3.89
C PRO A 30 -12.48 14.93 -3.36
N ARG A 31 -12.51 15.59 -2.21
CA ARG A 31 -11.32 16.19 -1.57
C ARG A 31 -10.17 15.20 -1.40
N ASP A 32 -10.47 13.99 -0.92
CA ASP A 32 -9.44 12.98 -0.61
C ASP A 32 -8.82 12.38 -1.88
N VAL A 33 -9.59 12.27 -2.95
CA VAL A 33 -9.08 11.88 -4.27
C VAL A 33 -8.06 12.92 -4.75
N ARG A 34 -8.38 14.21 -4.65
CA ARG A 34 -7.43 15.29 -5.02
C ARG A 34 -6.17 15.29 -4.16
N LEU A 35 -6.29 14.97 -2.86
CA LEU A 35 -5.12 14.83 -1.98
C LEU A 35 -4.26 13.62 -2.37
N LEU A 36 -4.87 12.50 -2.77
CA LEU A 36 -4.13 11.33 -3.26
C LEU A 36 -3.40 11.61 -4.57
N HIS A 37 -3.99 12.38 -5.49
CA HIS A 37 -3.31 12.85 -6.70
C HIS A 37 -2.04 13.65 -6.35
N LEU A 38 -2.16 14.55 -5.37
CA LEU A 38 -1.02 15.36 -4.90
C LEU A 38 0.04 14.49 -4.18
N LEU A 39 -0.39 13.50 -3.40
CA LEU A 39 0.50 12.56 -2.73
C LEU A 39 1.30 11.72 -3.76
N LEU A 40 0.65 11.20 -4.79
CA LEU A 40 1.30 10.45 -5.87
C LEU A 40 2.27 11.34 -6.67
N ALA A 41 1.88 12.58 -6.94
CA ALA A 41 2.75 13.57 -7.58
C ALA A 41 4.01 13.85 -6.74
N SER A 42 3.91 13.86 -5.40
CA SER A 42 5.08 14.03 -4.51
C SER A 42 6.11 12.90 -4.62
N GLN A 43 5.68 11.71 -5.06
CA GLN A 43 6.53 10.55 -5.30
C GLN A 43 6.95 10.42 -6.77
N SER A 44 6.80 11.48 -7.57
CA SER A 44 7.07 11.50 -9.02
C SER A 44 6.25 10.47 -9.83
N ILE A 45 5.07 10.09 -9.34
CA ILE A 45 4.14 9.19 -10.05
C ILE A 45 3.08 10.05 -10.73
N HIS A 46 3.18 10.19 -12.05
CA HIS A 46 2.28 11.03 -12.85
C HIS A 46 1.31 10.23 -13.73
N GLN A 47 1.54 8.93 -13.88
CA GLN A 47 0.71 8.03 -14.68
C GLN A 47 0.20 6.89 -13.79
N TYR A 48 -1.12 6.83 -13.62
CA TYR A 48 -1.84 5.76 -12.91
C TYR A 48 -3.28 5.68 -13.43
N GLU A 49 -3.95 4.56 -13.19
CA GLU A 49 -5.35 4.37 -13.53
C GLU A 49 -6.26 5.14 -12.59
N ASP A 50 -7.42 5.58 -13.10
CA ASP A 50 -8.46 6.31 -12.37
C ASP A 50 -8.98 5.56 -11.13
N GLN A 51 -8.90 4.23 -11.12
CA GLN A 51 -9.33 3.37 -10.02
C GLN A 51 -8.34 3.29 -8.84
N VAL A 52 -7.06 3.65 -9.04
CA VAL A 52 -6.02 3.51 -8.00
C VAL A 52 -6.32 4.34 -6.74
N PRO A 53 -6.71 5.63 -6.85
CA PRO A 53 -7.08 6.43 -5.67
C PRO A 53 -8.25 5.82 -4.90
N LEU A 54 -9.26 5.28 -5.60
CA LEU A 54 -10.42 4.65 -4.98
C LEU A 54 -10.02 3.41 -4.20
N GLN A 55 -9.20 2.54 -4.79
CA GLN A 55 -8.71 1.33 -4.11
C GLN A 55 -7.87 1.66 -2.86
N LEU A 56 -7.07 2.72 -2.93
CA LEU A 56 -6.26 3.15 -1.79
C LEU A 56 -7.12 3.75 -0.66
N MET A 57 -8.20 4.46 -1.00
CA MET A 57 -9.19 4.94 -0.02
C MET A 57 -9.92 3.78 0.65
N ASP A 58 -10.38 2.78 -0.11
CA ASP A 58 -11.03 1.58 0.44
C ASP A 58 -10.09 0.82 1.38
N PHE A 59 -8.82 0.69 1.00
CA PHE A 59 -7.79 0.13 1.86
C PHE A 59 -7.65 0.93 3.15
N ALA A 60 -7.51 2.26 3.06
CA ALA A 60 -7.33 3.12 4.22
C ALA A 60 -8.52 3.01 5.19
N HIS A 61 -9.75 3.04 4.67
CA HIS A 61 -10.96 2.91 5.46
C HIS A 61 -11.02 1.55 6.19
N ARG A 62 -10.79 0.44 5.46
CA ARG A 62 -10.78 -0.91 6.06
C ARG A 62 -9.67 -1.08 7.09
N TYR A 63 -8.48 -0.51 6.82
CA TYR A 63 -7.36 -0.53 7.75
C TYR A 63 -7.68 0.22 9.04
N THR A 64 -8.16 1.47 8.94
CA THR A 64 -8.48 2.29 10.12
C THR A 64 -9.63 1.70 10.93
N GLN A 65 -10.65 1.14 10.27
CA GLN A 65 -11.75 0.48 10.97
C GLN A 65 -11.27 -0.73 11.77
N GLY A 66 -10.37 -1.54 11.20
CA GLY A 66 -9.75 -2.67 11.89
C GLY A 66 -8.92 -2.22 13.10
N VAL A 67 -8.05 -1.22 12.91
CA VAL A 67 -7.20 -0.67 13.99
C VAL A 67 -8.05 -0.09 15.13
N LEU A 68 -9.08 0.69 14.82
CA LEU A 68 -9.96 1.27 15.84
C LEU A 68 -10.76 0.20 16.58
N LYS A 69 -11.20 -0.86 15.89
CA LYS A 69 -11.88 -1.99 16.54
C LYS A 69 -10.98 -2.71 17.53
N ASP A 70 -9.73 -2.97 17.16
CA ASP A 70 -8.74 -3.61 18.03
C ASP A 70 -8.38 -2.70 19.22
N ALA A 71 -8.24 -1.39 18.98
CA ALA A 71 -7.96 -0.39 20.02
C ALA A 71 -9.11 -0.28 21.05
N LEU A 72 -10.37 -0.39 20.62
CA LEU A 72 -11.51 -0.44 21.55
C LEU A 72 -11.42 -1.65 22.48
N VAL A 73 -11.05 -2.82 21.96
CA VAL A 73 -10.85 -4.03 22.78
C VAL A 73 -9.71 -3.84 23.79
N TYR A 74 -8.63 -3.16 23.41
CA TYR A 74 -7.53 -2.86 24.32
C TYR A 74 -7.90 -1.84 25.40
N ASN A 75 -8.66 -0.81 25.06
CA ASN A 75 -9.20 0.15 26.03
C ASN A 75 -10.14 -0.54 27.03
N ASP A 76 -11.04 -1.42 26.56
CA ASP A 76 -11.94 -2.20 27.42
C ASP A 76 -11.15 -3.13 28.37
N TYR A 77 -10.07 -3.75 27.87
CA TYR A 77 -9.17 -4.58 28.69
C TYR A 77 -8.48 -3.77 29.79
N ALA A 78 -8.04 -2.55 29.50
CA ALA A 78 -7.44 -1.66 30.49
C ALA A 78 -8.48 -1.09 31.49
N GLY A 79 -9.74 -0.93 31.07
CA GLY A 79 -10.84 -0.33 31.83
C GLY A 79 -11.50 -1.21 32.90
N SER A 80 -11.03 -2.45 33.11
CA SER A 80 -11.62 -3.39 34.09
C SER A 80 -11.46 -3.00 35.57
N GLY A 81 -10.78 -1.88 35.88
CA GLY A 81 -10.48 -1.46 37.26
C GLY A 81 -11.19 -0.20 37.76
N ASN A 82 -11.43 0.79 36.90
CA ASN A 82 -12.15 2.04 37.21
C ASN A 82 -12.24 2.87 35.93
N ALA A 83 -13.44 3.29 35.54
CA ALA A 83 -13.79 4.05 34.32
C ALA A 83 -14.01 3.20 33.05
N ALA A 84 -15.03 2.35 33.07
CA ALA A 84 -15.75 1.94 31.86
C ALA A 84 -16.32 3.21 31.18
N GLY A 85 -15.55 3.80 30.27
CA GLY A 85 -15.82 5.12 29.69
C GLY A 85 -14.58 5.98 29.41
N SER A 86 -13.36 5.46 29.64
CA SER A 86 -12.12 6.11 29.21
C SER A 86 -12.14 6.37 27.69
N SER A 87 -11.93 7.64 27.31
CA SER A 87 -11.74 8.04 25.92
C SER A 87 -10.60 7.25 25.30
N LEU A 88 -10.77 6.78 24.06
CA LEU A 88 -9.75 6.04 23.32
C LEU A 88 -8.37 6.73 23.40
N GLY A 89 -7.37 6.03 23.94
CA GLY A 89 -6.03 6.57 24.12
C GLY A 89 -5.20 6.47 22.85
N VAL A 90 -4.21 7.35 22.72
CA VAL A 90 -3.17 7.18 21.68
C VAL A 90 -2.36 5.89 21.89
N GLU A 91 -2.21 5.44 23.14
CA GLU A 91 -1.49 4.21 23.47
C GLU A 91 -2.24 2.95 23.02
N ASP A 92 -3.57 2.93 23.11
CA ASP A 92 -4.40 1.82 22.61
C ASP A 92 -4.27 1.68 21.09
N ILE A 93 -4.27 2.82 20.38
CA ILE A 93 -4.05 2.85 18.93
C ILE A 93 -2.64 2.39 18.58
N ARG A 94 -1.61 2.83 19.33
CA ARG A 94 -0.22 2.39 19.11
C ARG A 94 -0.08 0.89 19.28
N LEU A 95 -0.71 0.31 20.30
CA LEU A 95 -0.70 -1.12 20.54
C LEU A 95 -1.42 -1.89 19.41
N ALA A 96 -2.59 -1.40 18.96
CA ALA A 96 -3.32 -1.96 17.82
C ALA A 96 -2.52 -1.95 16.52
N ILE A 97 -1.82 -0.84 16.24
CA ILE A 97 -0.94 -0.75 15.05
C ILE A 97 0.25 -1.70 15.19
N ALA A 98 0.88 -1.77 16.37
CA ALA A 98 2.03 -2.63 16.61
C ALA A 98 1.68 -4.10 16.40
N ALA A 99 0.55 -4.58 16.94
CA ALA A 99 0.09 -5.96 16.77
C ALA A 99 -0.10 -6.34 15.30
N ARG A 100 -0.69 -5.45 14.49
CA ARG A 100 -0.93 -5.71 13.05
C ARG A 100 0.35 -5.63 12.21
N THR A 101 1.28 -4.76 12.59
CA THR A 101 2.56 -4.57 11.87
C THR A 101 3.41 -5.84 11.85
N GLN A 102 3.27 -6.71 12.86
CA GLN A 102 4.06 -7.95 12.98
C GLN A 102 3.80 -8.96 11.86
N TYR A 103 2.62 -8.97 11.24
CA TYR A 103 2.25 -9.98 10.24
C TYR A 103 1.69 -9.44 8.92
N GLN A 104 1.29 -8.16 8.85
CA GLN A 104 0.68 -7.59 7.63
C GLN A 104 1.63 -6.71 6.82
N PHE A 105 2.50 -5.96 7.48
CA PHE A 105 3.36 -4.97 6.83
C PHE A 105 4.77 -5.48 6.73
N LYS A 106 5.48 -5.02 5.70
CA LYS A 106 6.89 -5.33 5.55
C LYS A 106 7.65 -4.69 6.73
N PRO A 107 8.30 -5.48 7.60
CA PRO A 107 9.08 -4.92 8.68
C PRO A 107 10.29 -4.17 8.10
N THR A 108 10.95 -3.39 8.96
CA THR A 108 12.26 -2.84 8.63
C THR A 108 13.20 -3.99 8.22
N ALA A 109 13.98 -3.79 7.16
CA ALA A 109 14.76 -4.85 6.56
C ALA A 109 15.70 -5.50 7.61
N PRO A 110 15.54 -6.80 7.95
CA PRO A 110 16.31 -7.42 9.02
C PRO A 110 17.71 -7.78 8.51
N LYS A 111 18.57 -6.77 8.40
CA LYS A 111 19.93 -6.88 7.82
C LYS A 111 20.79 -7.91 8.56
N GLU A 112 20.75 -7.91 9.88
CA GLU A 112 21.54 -8.83 10.70
C GLU A 112 21.13 -10.29 10.45
N LEU A 113 19.82 -10.57 10.49
CA LEU A 113 19.28 -11.90 10.20
C LEU A 113 19.67 -12.37 8.80
N MET A 114 19.56 -11.49 7.79
CA MET A 114 19.96 -11.82 6.41
C MET A 114 21.46 -12.04 6.27
N LEU A 115 22.30 -11.28 6.98
CA LEU A 115 23.74 -11.46 6.98
C LEU A 115 24.15 -12.78 7.66
N GLN A 116 23.51 -13.13 8.77
CA GLN A 116 23.74 -14.41 9.45
C GLN A 116 23.33 -15.58 8.55
N LEU A 117 22.15 -15.52 7.94
CA LEU A 117 21.67 -16.54 7.00
C LEU A 117 22.59 -16.65 5.79
N ALA A 118 23.04 -15.52 5.23
CA ALA A 118 24.00 -15.51 4.14
C ALA A 118 25.33 -16.15 4.56
N ALA A 119 25.86 -15.83 5.74
CA ALA A 119 27.08 -16.43 6.25
C ALA A 119 26.93 -17.95 6.42
N GLU A 120 25.82 -18.44 6.97
CA GLU A 120 25.56 -19.88 7.08
C GLU A 120 25.45 -20.56 5.71
N ARG A 121 24.76 -19.92 4.75
CA ARG A 121 24.55 -20.49 3.42
C ARG A 121 25.81 -20.49 2.56
N ASN A 122 26.65 -19.46 2.73
CA ASN A 122 27.90 -19.26 1.98
C ASN A 122 29.08 -20.07 2.54
N LYS A 123 28.93 -20.75 3.69
CA LYS A 123 29.94 -21.71 4.21
C LYS A 123 30.20 -22.87 3.25
N LYS A 124 29.22 -23.24 2.41
CA LYS A 124 29.38 -24.31 1.42
C LYS A 124 30.06 -23.74 0.17
N ALA A 125 31.24 -24.26 -0.14
CA ALA A 125 31.95 -23.95 -1.38
C ALA A 125 31.08 -24.25 -2.61
N LEU A 126 31.36 -23.55 -3.71
CA LEU A 126 30.66 -23.74 -4.97
C LEU A 126 30.90 -25.17 -5.50
N PRO A 127 29.88 -25.83 -6.08
CA PRO A 127 30.05 -27.13 -6.73
C PRO A 127 30.98 -27.02 -7.95
N GLN A 128 31.66 -28.12 -8.27
CA GLN A 128 32.45 -28.22 -9.50
C GLN A 128 31.53 -28.08 -10.73
N VAL A 129 31.93 -27.21 -11.65
CA VAL A 129 31.19 -26.92 -12.89
C VAL A 129 31.85 -27.68 -14.06
N MET A 130 31.06 -28.26 -14.97
CA MET A 130 31.59 -28.93 -16.15
C MET A 130 32.15 -27.90 -17.14
N GLY A 131 33.31 -28.17 -17.75
CA GLY A 131 33.98 -27.25 -18.68
C GLY A 131 33.36 -27.15 -20.08
N THR A 132 32.25 -27.84 -20.31
CA THR A 132 31.50 -27.79 -21.57
C THR A 132 30.57 -26.57 -21.60
N TRP A 133 30.57 -25.83 -22.70
CA TRP A 133 29.62 -24.74 -22.91
C TRP A 133 28.19 -25.28 -22.96
N GLY A 134 27.33 -24.85 -22.04
CA GLY A 134 25.92 -25.24 -21.99
C GLY A 134 25.27 -25.01 -20.62
N VAL A 135 23.97 -25.28 -20.53
CA VAL A 135 23.19 -25.21 -19.28
C VAL A 135 23.17 -26.57 -18.61
N ARG A 136 23.56 -26.63 -17.33
CA ARG A 136 23.49 -27.85 -16.52
C ARG A 136 22.09 -27.98 -15.91
N LEU A 137 21.28 -28.85 -16.48
CA LEU A 137 20.01 -29.23 -15.87
C LEU A 137 20.26 -30.10 -14.62
N PRO A 138 19.38 -30.05 -13.60
CA PRO A 138 19.33 -31.05 -12.55
C PRO A 138 19.13 -32.47 -13.13
N PRO A 139 19.39 -33.54 -12.35
CA PRO A 139 19.00 -34.90 -12.74
C PRO A 139 17.53 -34.97 -13.17
N GLU A 140 17.20 -35.82 -14.15
CA GLU A 140 15.86 -35.91 -14.76
C GLU A 140 14.72 -36.07 -13.76
N LYS A 141 14.96 -36.79 -12.64
CA LYS A 141 14.00 -36.92 -11.52
C LYS A 141 13.61 -35.60 -10.84
N TYR A 142 14.44 -34.57 -10.96
CA TYR A 142 14.21 -33.21 -10.45
C TYR A 142 13.94 -32.22 -11.58
N CYS A 143 13.90 -32.68 -12.83
CA CYS A 143 13.42 -31.88 -13.94
C CYS A 143 11.90 -32.03 -14.02
N LEU A 144 11.22 -30.89 -14.12
CA LEU A 144 9.82 -30.87 -14.53
C LEU A 144 9.79 -31.09 -16.05
N THR A 145 10.06 -32.32 -16.49
CA THR A 145 9.70 -32.76 -17.84
C THR A 145 8.18 -32.71 -17.94
N ALA A 146 7.66 -32.29 -19.10
CA ALA A 146 6.24 -32.22 -19.40
C ALA A 146 5.61 -33.63 -19.39
N LYS A 147 5.51 -34.24 -18.21
CA LYS A 147 4.75 -35.45 -17.95
C LYS A 147 3.30 -35.03 -17.95
N GLU A 148 2.49 -35.75 -18.72
CA GLU A 148 1.03 -35.69 -18.61
C GLU A 148 0.65 -35.96 -17.14
N TRP A 149 -0.28 -35.17 -16.60
CA TRP A 149 -0.77 -35.37 -15.23
C TRP A 149 -1.79 -36.51 -15.25
N ASP A 150 -1.31 -37.76 -15.18
CA ASP A 150 -2.15 -38.93 -14.98
C ASP A 150 -2.35 -39.21 -13.48
N ILE A 151 -3.59 -39.53 -13.08
CA ILE A 151 -4.01 -39.77 -11.70
C ILE A 151 -3.86 -41.28 -11.34
N GLU A 152 -3.50 -42.13 -12.31
CA GLU A 152 -3.29 -43.54 -12.06
C GLU A 152 -1.90 -43.81 -11.44
N ASP A 153 -1.91 -44.23 -10.17
CA ASP A 153 -0.74 -44.72 -9.42
C ASP A 153 0.07 -45.75 -10.22
N PRO A 154 1.39 -45.56 -10.47
CA PRO A 154 2.21 -46.63 -11.01
C PRO A 154 2.56 -47.61 -9.89
N LYS A 155 1.60 -48.47 -9.55
CA LYS A 155 1.84 -49.73 -8.85
C LYS A 155 1.43 -50.90 -9.74
N SER A 156 2.20 -51.17 -10.79
CA SER A 156 2.36 -52.53 -11.34
C SER A 156 3.48 -52.62 -12.38
N ALA A 157 4.25 -53.71 -12.27
CA ALA A 157 5.37 -54.20 -13.08
C ALA A 157 6.76 -53.59 -12.82
#